data_AF-A0A1J4KXU9-F1
#
_entry.id   AF-A0A1J4KXU9-F1
#
_cell.length_a   1.000
_cell.length_b   1.000
_cell.length_c   1.000
_cell.angle_alpha   90.00
_cell.angle_beta   90.00
_cell.angle_gamma   90.00
#
_symmetry.space_group_name_H-M   'P 1'
#
loop_
_entity.id
_entity.type
_entity.pdbx_description
1 polymer ?
#
loop_
_entity_poly.entity_id
_entity_poly.type
_entity_poly.pdbx_seq_one_letter_code
_entity_poly.pdbx_strand_id
1 'polypeptide(L)'
;MSDSSSSSSSEGQMNALTRDQTHSDFMVETPEQVKLRKSADKFFKSKKKRRTSSMNKKFVCDHIGLTEIPEVSDLLTDHQDEGILFSDRTSRLSNRTHMSECVCLISTNYVYILNSRLEFEDDLDAIPISSIHKIVTSKVTDNAVIIFLDDYKTQLLLTPYKIELMMVLKNQYRNLTNEELEIDFLNSIDFPVNEDTIFEVNFIQTKDGVKMTLFCKSAGKS
;
A
#
# COMPACT_ATOMS: atom_id res chain seq x y z
N MET A 1 -23.08 -44.12 -32.01
CA MET A 1 -23.62 -42.75 -32.17
C MET A 1 -24.16 -42.37 -30.80
N SER A 2 -23.31 -42.10 -29.81
CA SER A 2 -22.69 -40.80 -29.50
C SER A 2 -23.72 -39.68 -29.42
N ASP A 3 -24.17 -39.37 -28.20
CA ASP A 3 -24.46 -38.00 -27.80
C ASP A 3 -24.15 -37.85 -26.31
N SER A 4 -23.10 -37.07 -26.07
CA SER A 4 -22.47 -36.80 -24.79
C SER A 4 -23.13 -35.56 -24.20
N SER A 5 -23.73 -35.70 -23.02
CA SER A 5 -24.23 -34.59 -22.21
C SER A 5 -23.06 -33.76 -21.67
N SER A 6 -23.03 -32.48 -22.03
CA SER A 6 -22.13 -31.46 -21.53
C SER A 6 -22.56 -30.98 -20.14
N SER A 7 -21.83 -31.38 -19.09
CA SER A 7 -21.89 -30.76 -17.76
C SER A 7 -20.60 -29.97 -17.52
N SER A 8 -20.62 -28.67 -17.81
CA SER A 8 -19.57 -27.73 -17.43
C SER A 8 -19.78 -27.28 -15.98
N SER A 9 -19.13 -27.96 -15.05
CA SER A 9 -19.15 -27.61 -13.62
C SER A 9 -18.04 -26.62 -13.31
N SER A 10 -18.46 -25.54 -12.66
CA SER A 10 -17.72 -24.38 -12.17
C SER A 10 -16.67 -24.71 -11.11
N GLU A 11 -15.41 -24.92 -11.52
CA GLU A 11 -14.26 -25.04 -10.58
C GLU A 11 -13.25 -23.88 -10.70
N GLY A 12 -13.59 -22.80 -11.41
CA GLY A 12 -12.63 -21.76 -11.80
C GLY A 12 -12.46 -20.55 -10.88
N GLN A 13 -13.15 -20.43 -9.74
CA GLN A 13 -13.21 -19.12 -9.02
C GLN A 13 -12.76 -19.10 -7.54
N MET A 14 -12.17 -20.17 -6.99
CA MET A 14 -11.80 -20.21 -5.56
C MET A 14 -10.29 -20.17 -5.22
N ASN A 15 -9.39 -19.72 -6.11
CA ASN A 15 -7.94 -19.96 -5.90
C ASN A 15 -7.00 -18.73 -5.85
N ALA A 16 -7.49 -17.48 -5.87
CA ALA A 16 -6.62 -16.31 -5.74
C ALA A 16 -6.53 -15.77 -4.31
N LEU A 17 -7.66 -15.66 -3.60
CA LEU A 17 -7.72 -15.03 -2.27
C LEU A 17 -7.22 -15.92 -1.11
N THR A 18 -7.15 -17.24 -1.32
CA THR A 18 -6.77 -18.23 -0.29
C THR A 18 -5.27 -18.48 -0.21
N ARG A 19 -4.51 -18.28 -1.30
CA ARG A 19 -3.05 -18.55 -1.32
C ARG A 19 -2.24 -17.54 -0.51
N ASP A 20 -2.60 -16.25 -0.55
CA ASP A 20 -1.90 -15.20 0.19
C ASP A 20 -2.01 -15.34 1.71
N GLN A 21 -3.17 -15.80 2.22
CA GLN A 21 -3.37 -15.95 3.66
C GLN A 21 -2.59 -17.14 4.24
N THR A 22 -2.45 -18.21 3.47
CA THR A 22 -1.76 -19.42 3.95
C THR A 22 -0.25 -19.27 4.05
N HIS A 23 0.38 -18.42 3.21
CA HIS A 23 1.84 -18.29 3.20
C HIS A 23 2.37 -17.54 4.43
N SER A 24 1.69 -16.45 4.83
CA SER A 24 2.12 -15.62 5.97
C SER A 24 2.05 -16.34 7.33
N ASP A 25 1.14 -17.30 7.48
CA ASP A 25 0.92 -17.97 8.78
C ASP A 25 2.09 -18.87 9.18
N PHE A 26 2.78 -19.50 8.20
CA PHE A 26 3.94 -20.36 8.44
C PHE A 26 5.28 -19.62 8.47
N MET A 27 5.32 -18.36 8.03
CA MET A 27 6.54 -17.56 8.08
C MET A 27 6.89 -17.14 9.51
N VAL A 28 8.16 -17.27 9.87
CA VAL A 28 8.68 -16.86 11.18
C VAL A 28 9.21 -15.45 11.05
N GLU A 29 8.69 -14.54 11.87
CA GLU A 29 9.21 -13.17 11.90
C GLU A 29 10.66 -13.16 12.39
N THR A 30 11.51 -12.37 11.73
CA THR A 30 12.84 -12.06 12.23
C THR A 30 12.75 -11.22 13.51
N PRO A 31 13.80 -11.20 14.36
CA PRO A 31 13.82 -10.32 15.53
C PRO A 31 13.56 -8.84 15.20
N GLU A 32 14.02 -8.38 14.03
CA GLU A 32 13.82 -7.01 13.54
C GLU A 32 12.35 -6.76 13.17
N GLN A 33 11.72 -7.70 12.46
CA GLN A 33 10.29 -7.64 12.13
C GLN A 33 9.41 -7.62 13.40
N VAL A 34 9.73 -8.45 14.40
CA VAL A 34 9.04 -8.43 15.70
C VAL A 34 9.22 -7.08 16.41
N LYS A 35 10.43 -6.51 16.38
CA LYS A 35 10.71 -5.19 16.95
C LYS A 35 9.92 -4.10 16.24
N LEU A 36 9.86 -4.14 14.91
CA LEU A 36 9.10 -3.20 14.09
C LEU A 36 7.61 -3.27 14.42
N ARG A 37 7.03 -4.48 14.49
CA ARG A 37 5.63 -4.70 14.84
C ARG A 37 5.29 -4.20 16.24
N LYS A 38 6.12 -4.48 17.25
CA LYS A 38 5.94 -3.96 18.62
C LYS A 38 6.02 -2.43 18.66
N SER A 39 6.92 -1.83 17.89
CA SER A 39 7.02 -0.37 17.74
C SER A 39 5.75 0.21 17.11
N ALA A 40 5.22 -0.46 16.08
CA ALA A 40 3.97 -0.10 15.42
C ALA A 40 2.80 -0.12 16.41
N ASP A 41 2.67 -1.20 17.20
CA ASP A 41 1.61 -1.33 18.21
C ASP A 41 1.63 -0.17 19.20
N LYS A 42 2.83 0.25 19.63
CA LYS A 42 3.01 1.44 20.48
C LYS A 42 2.66 2.74 19.75
N PHE A 43 3.10 2.90 18.51
CA PHE A 43 2.93 4.13 17.74
C PHE A 43 1.46 4.43 17.40
N PHE A 44 0.70 3.40 17.01
CA PHE A 44 -0.70 3.52 16.58
C PHE A 44 -1.72 3.43 17.72
N LYS A 45 -1.29 3.05 18.93
CA LYS A 45 -2.16 2.93 20.12
C LYS A 45 -2.92 4.23 20.35
N SER A 46 -4.24 4.13 20.49
CA SER A 46 -5.17 5.26 20.69
C SER A 46 -5.24 6.30 19.57
N LYS A 47 -4.48 6.14 18.47
CA LYS A 47 -4.53 7.04 17.30
C LYS A 47 -5.37 6.46 16.16
N LYS A 48 -5.37 5.12 16.01
CA LYS A 48 -6.07 4.41 14.95
C LYS A 48 -6.79 3.17 15.47
N LYS A 49 -8.06 3.02 15.12
CA LYS A 49 -8.79 1.76 15.33
C LYS A 49 -8.31 0.72 14.33
N ARG A 50 -7.82 -0.41 14.82
CA ARG A 50 -7.36 -1.54 14.00
C ARG A 50 -8.38 -2.66 14.03
N ARG A 51 -8.51 -3.37 12.90
CA ARG A 51 -9.24 -4.64 12.87
C ARG A 51 -8.45 -5.68 13.66
N THR A 52 -9.13 -6.54 14.39
CA THR A 52 -8.51 -7.65 15.13
C THR A 52 -7.65 -8.52 14.20
N SER A 53 -8.15 -8.79 12.99
CA SER A 53 -7.44 -9.54 11.96
C SER A 53 -6.13 -8.88 11.52
N SER A 54 -5.98 -7.56 11.64
CA SER A 54 -4.74 -6.84 11.32
C SER A 54 -3.83 -6.62 12.53
N MET A 55 -4.31 -6.84 13.76
CA MET A 55 -3.50 -6.68 14.98
C MET A 55 -2.52 -7.84 15.17
N ASN A 56 -2.93 -9.05 14.78
CA ASN A 56 -2.15 -10.27 14.99
C ASN A 56 -1.33 -10.67 13.75
N LYS A 57 -1.40 -9.90 12.65
CA LYS A 57 -0.59 -10.17 11.46
C LYS A 57 0.89 -9.98 11.77
N LYS A 58 1.68 -10.95 11.33
CA LYS A 58 3.14 -10.90 11.32
C LYS A 58 3.62 -9.84 10.31
N PHE A 59 4.75 -9.22 10.60
CA PHE A 59 5.44 -8.37 9.65
C PHE A 59 6.41 -9.24 8.87
N VAL A 60 6.16 -9.42 7.58
CA VAL A 60 6.90 -10.33 6.70
C VAL A 60 7.81 -9.57 5.73
N CYS A 61 7.57 -8.26 5.55
CA CYS A 61 8.20 -7.39 4.56
C CYS A 61 7.83 -7.78 3.12
N ASP A 62 8.40 -8.84 2.57
CA ASP A 62 8.18 -9.28 1.19
C ASP A 62 6.99 -10.25 1.09
N HIS A 63 5.76 -9.72 1.02
CA HIS A 63 4.54 -10.55 1.09
C HIS A 63 4.26 -11.36 -0.17
N ILE A 64 4.83 -10.95 -1.30
CA ILE A 64 4.57 -11.57 -2.61
C ILE A 64 5.82 -12.21 -3.23
N GLY A 65 6.94 -12.27 -2.48
CA GLY A 65 8.15 -12.99 -2.86
C GLY A 65 8.89 -12.36 -4.04
N LEU A 66 8.98 -11.03 -4.09
CA LEU A 66 9.68 -10.31 -5.16
C LEU A 66 11.20 -10.47 -5.10
N THR A 67 11.76 -10.85 -3.94
CA THR A 67 13.22 -11.01 -3.77
C THR A 67 13.82 -12.03 -4.74
N GLU A 68 13.05 -13.04 -5.14
CA GLU A 68 13.47 -14.12 -6.03
C GLU A 68 13.21 -13.83 -7.52
N ILE A 69 12.74 -12.62 -7.85
CA ILE A 69 12.36 -12.25 -9.22
C ILE A 69 13.51 -11.48 -9.90
N PRO A 70 14.12 -12.01 -10.98
CA PRO A 70 15.26 -11.38 -11.64
C PRO A 70 14.99 -9.95 -12.12
N GLU A 71 13.81 -9.68 -12.69
CA GLU A 71 13.44 -8.36 -13.17
C GLU A 71 13.40 -7.31 -12.05
N VAL A 72 13.07 -7.73 -10.82
CA VAL A 72 13.11 -6.87 -9.64
C VAL A 72 14.55 -6.65 -9.20
N SER A 73 15.40 -7.69 -9.25
CA SER A 73 16.83 -7.55 -8.96
C SER A 73 17.53 -6.57 -9.91
N ASP A 74 17.21 -6.64 -11.21
CA ASP A 74 17.74 -5.73 -12.22
C ASP A 74 17.28 -4.29 -11.95
N LEU A 75 15.98 -4.10 -11.68
CA LEU A 75 15.41 -2.79 -11.31
C LEU A 75 16.11 -2.18 -10.08
N LEU A 76 16.31 -2.95 -9.02
CA LEU A 76 16.98 -2.47 -7.81
C LEU A 76 18.44 -2.10 -8.11
N THR A 77 19.12 -2.88 -8.95
CA THR A 77 20.51 -2.62 -9.35
C THR A 77 20.62 -1.31 -10.13
N ASP A 78 19.70 -1.05 -11.06
CA ASP A 78 19.67 0.18 -11.88
C ASP A 78 19.52 1.44 -11.01
N HIS A 79 18.78 1.33 -9.90
CA HIS A 79 18.56 2.42 -8.95
C HIS A 79 19.53 2.43 -7.75
N GLN A 80 20.54 1.56 -7.74
CA GLN A 80 21.51 1.41 -6.65
C GLN A 80 20.83 1.14 -5.29
N ASP A 81 19.77 0.33 -5.31
CA ASP A 81 19.08 -0.15 -4.12
C ASP A 81 19.68 -1.46 -3.61
N GLU A 82 19.78 -1.58 -2.28
CA GLU A 82 20.41 -2.73 -1.63
C GLU A 82 19.43 -3.86 -1.32
N GLY A 83 18.11 -3.62 -1.44
CA GLY A 83 17.12 -4.67 -1.25
C GLY A 83 15.69 -4.21 -1.04
N ILE A 84 14.82 -5.20 -0.87
CA ILE A 84 13.38 -5.05 -0.64
C ILE A 84 13.10 -4.93 0.86
N LEU A 85 12.41 -3.87 1.26
CA LEU A 85 11.97 -3.65 2.63
C LEU A 85 10.49 -3.96 2.83
N PHE A 86 9.70 -3.90 1.75
CA PHE A 86 8.29 -4.26 1.76
C PHE A 86 7.80 -4.55 0.33
N SER A 87 6.93 -5.54 0.15
CA SER A 87 6.21 -5.75 -1.11
C SER A 87 4.77 -6.20 -0.85
N ASP A 88 3.83 -5.75 -1.68
CA ASP A 88 2.42 -6.17 -1.63
C ASP A 88 1.73 -6.05 -2.99
N ARG A 89 0.76 -6.92 -3.26
CA ARG A 89 -0.23 -6.73 -4.32
C ARG A 89 -1.38 -5.92 -3.73
N THR A 90 -1.49 -4.66 -4.13
CA THR A 90 -2.42 -3.70 -3.53
C THR A 90 -3.28 -3.02 -4.60
N SER A 91 -4.24 -2.20 -4.17
CA SER A 91 -4.98 -1.34 -5.08
C SER A 91 -4.60 0.11 -4.86
N ARG A 92 -4.51 0.88 -5.94
CA ARG A 92 -4.26 2.32 -5.88
C ARG A 92 -5.32 3.09 -6.65
N LEU A 93 -5.45 4.37 -6.36
CA LEU A 93 -6.20 5.27 -7.23
C LEU A 93 -5.34 5.54 -8.48
N SER A 94 -5.72 4.95 -9.62
CA SER A 94 -5.05 5.11 -10.91
C SER A 94 -5.78 6.09 -11.80
N ASN A 95 -4.99 6.84 -12.59
CA ASN A 95 -5.42 7.85 -13.56
C ASN A 95 -6.51 8.76 -13.02
N ARG A 96 -6.50 8.99 -11.70
CA ARG A 96 -7.40 9.90 -10.99
C ARG A 96 -8.88 9.59 -11.25
N THR A 97 -9.25 8.34 -11.53
CA THR A 97 -10.62 7.99 -11.95
C THR A 97 -11.15 6.75 -11.28
N HIS A 98 -10.29 5.76 -11.03
CA HIS A 98 -10.72 4.46 -10.52
C HIS A 98 -9.61 3.81 -9.70
N MET A 99 -10.00 2.80 -8.91
CA MET A 99 -9.04 1.97 -8.21
C MET A 99 -8.55 0.87 -9.16
N SER A 100 -7.24 0.71 -9.32
CA SER A 100 -6.62 -0.37 -10.09
C SER A 100 -5.70 -1.20 -9.19
N GLU A 101 -5.49 -2.46 -9.54
CA GLU A 101 -4.49 -3.31 -8.89
C GLU A 101 -3.08 -2.90 -9.34
N CYS A 102 -2.13 -2.94 -8.42
CA CYS A 102 -0.72 -2.66 -8.65
C CYS A 102 0.15 -3.46 -7.67
N VAL A 103 1.43 -3.53 -7.95
CA VAL A 103 2.46 -4.01 -7.02
C VAL A 103 3.10 -2.79 -6.37
N CYS A 104 3.03 -2.72 -5.04
CA CYS A 104 3.73 -1.71 -4.25
C CYS A 104 5.00 -2.34 -3.69
N LEU A 105 6.16 -1.82 -4.08
CA LEU A 105 7.47 -2.27 -3.62
C LEU A 105 8.18 -1.10 -2.95
N ILE A 106 8.65 -1.30 -1.71
CA ILE A 106 9.52 -0.36 -1.00
C ILE A 106 10.91 -0.97 -0.93
N SER A 107 11.88 -0.26 -1.47
CA SER A 107 13.30 -0.60 -1.37
C SER A 107 14.01 0.26 -0.33
N THR A 108 15.33 0.20 -0.30
CA THR A 108 16.16 1.07 0.52
C THR A 108 16.03 2.55 0.19
N ASN A 109 15.87 2.95 -1.06
CA ASN A 109 15.85 4.36 -1.46
C ASN A 109 14.51 4.81 -2.06
N TYR A 110 13.71 3.89 -2.60
CA TYR A 110 12.55 4.24 -3.43
C TYR A 110 11.27 3.49 -3.05
N VAL A 111 10.16 4.10 -3.43
CA VAL A 111 8.83 3.50 -3.54
C VAL A 111 8.55 3.28 -5.02
N TYR A 112 8.31 2.03 -5.39
CA TYR A 112 7.95 1.60 -6.73
C TYR A 112 6.47 1.22 -6.76
N ILE A 113 5.77 1.72 -7.78
CA ILE A 113 4.40 1.35 -8.08
C ILE A 113 4.41 0.74 -9.47
N LEU A 114 4.28 -0.59 -9.51
CA LEU A 114 4.42 -1.37 -10.71
C LEU A 114 3.07 -1.97 -11.12
N ASN A 115 2.91 -2.25 -12.41
CA ASN A 115 1.78 -2.99 -12.93
C ASN A 115 1.93 -4.50 -12.63
N SER A 116 0.99 -5.32 -13.13
CA SER A 116 1.02 -6.78 -12.93
C SER A 116 2.17 -7.50 -13.65
N ARG A 117 2.86 -6.82 -14.58
CA ARG A 117 4.04 -7.28 -15.31
C ARG A 117 5.35 -6.80 -14.68
N LEU A 118 5.30 -6.14 -13.52
CA LEU A 118 6.45 -5.57 -12.82
C LEU A 118 7.13 -4.42 -13.57
N GLU A 119 6.44 -3.83 -14.54
CA GLU A 119 6.86 -2.59 -15.20
C GLU A 119 6.30 -1.40 -14.41
N PHE A 120 6.96 -0.25 -14.50
CA PHE A 120 6.40 0.99 -13.97
C PHE A 120 5.02 1.28 -14.59
N GLU A 121 4.10 1.77 -13.77
CA GLU A 121 2.86 2.36 -14.29
C GLU A 121 3.20 3.58 -15.16
N ASP A 122 2.50 3.77 -16.28
CA ASP A 122 2.86 4.71 -17.37
C ASP A 122 3.18 6.16 -16.92
N ASP A 123 2.66 6.59 -15.76
CA ASP A 123 2.81 7.95 -15.22
C ASP A 123 3.62 8.02 -13.91
N LEU A 124 4.31 6.95 -13.52
CA LEU A 124 5.09 6.91 -12.26
C LEU A 124 6.51 6.42 -12.46
N ASP A 125 7.45 7.30 -12.14
CA ASP A 125 8.85 6.96 -11.90
C ASP A 125 9.04 6.35 -10.50
N ALA A 126 10.25 5.82 -10.25
CA ALA A 126 10.68 5.48 -8.90
C ALA A 126 10.60 6.72 -8.00
N ILE A 127 9.81 6.64 -6.92
CA ILE A 127 9.57 7.76 -6.01
C ILE A 127 10.62 7.70 -4.89
N PRO A 128 11.53 8.68 -4.76
CA PRO A 128 12.48 8.69 -3.64
C PRO A 128 11.74 8.70 -2.31
N ILE A 129 12.11 7.82 -1.38
CA ILE A 129 11.51 7.82 -0.03
C ILE A 129 11.75 9.17 0.66
N SER A 130 12.91 9.78 0.44
CA SER A 130 13.26 11.10 0.98
C SER A 130 12.39 12.25 0.46
N SER A 131 11.67 12.08 -0.66
CA SER A 131 10.74 13.11 -1.18
C SER A 131 9.32 12.99 -0.62
N ILE A 132 9.06 12.04 0.30
CA ILE A 132 7.75 11.91 0.94
C ILE A 132 7.58 13.04 1.96
N HIS A 133 6.58 13.88 1.75
CA HIS A 133 6.27 14.97 2.69
C HIS A 133 5.63 14.46 3.98
N LYS A 134 4.59 13.63 3.83
CA LYS A 134 3.87 13.04 4.95
C LYS A 134 3.04 11.86 4.50
N ILE A 135 2.59 11.09 5.47
CA ILE A 135 1.60 10.03 5.26
C ILE A 135 0.32 10.37 6.01
N VAL A 136 -0.83 10.18 5.38
CA VAL A 136 -2.14 10.31 6.03
C VAL A 136 -2.83 8.94 6.07
N THR A 137 -3.45 8.61 7.20
CA THR A 137 -4.38 7.50 7.30
C THR A 137 -5.61 7.88 8.13
N SER A 138 -6.71 7.14 7.98
CA SER A 138 -7.91 7.40 8.78
C SER A 138 -7.77 6.99 10.25
N LYS A 139 -8.70 7.43 11.11
CA LYS A 139 -8.82 6.94 12.50
C LYS A 139 -9.62 5.64 12.62
N VAL A 140 -10.27 5.18 11.55
CA VAL A 140 -11.19 4.03 11.53
C VAL A 140 -10.52 2.77 10.96
N THR A 141 -11.28 1.67 10.93
CA THR A 141 -10.82 0.33 10.52
C THR A 141 -10.87 0.16 8.99
N ASP A 142 -9.98 0.85 8.29
CA ASP A 142 -9.83 0.84 6.83
C ASP A 142 -8.43 0.34 6.40
N ASN A 143 -8.20 0.19 5.08
CA ASN A 143 -6.93 -0.22 4.48
C ASN A 143 -6.17 0.93 3.77
N ALA A 144 -6.69 2.15 3.82
CA ALA A 144 -6.15 3.29 3.08
C ALA A 144 -4.92 3.94 3.73
N VAL A 145 -3.92 4.19 2.89
CA VAL A 145 -2.73 5.00 3.13
C VAL A 145 -2.67 6.05 2.02
N ILE A 146 -2.45 7.30 2.39
CA ILE A 146 -2.20 8.38 1.43
C ILE A 146 -0.76 8.86 1.63
N ILE A 147 0.06 8.76 0.59
CA ILE A 147 1.46 9.20 0.59
C ILE A 147 1.51 10.53 -0.15
N PHE A 148 1.76 11.62 0.58
CA PHE A 148 1.84 12.96 0.02
C PHE A 148 3.22 13.17 -0.63
N LEU A 149 3.17 13.58 -1.90
CA LEU A 149 4.30 13.77 -2.79
C LEU A 149 4.11 15.06 -3.58
N ASP A 150 5.22 15.57 -4.14
CA ASP A 150 5.23 16.70 -5.06
C ASP A 150 4.49 16.44 -6.40
N ASP A 151 4.33 17.50 -7.19
CA ASP A 151 3.91 17.46 -8.60
C ASP A 151 2.65 16.64 -8.87
N TYR A 152 1.68 16.71 -7.95
CA TYR A 152 0.41 15.98 -8.05
C TYR A 152 0.57 14.45 -8.11
N LYS A 153 1.70 13.93 -7.62
CA LYS A 153 2.02 12.50 -7.55
C LYS A 153 1.54 11.83 -6.26
N THR A 154 0.71 12.50 -5.45
CA THR A 154 0.17 11.92 -4.20
C THR A 154 -0.55 10.59 -4.48
N GLN A 155 -0.23 9.57 -3.69
CA GLN A 155 -0.73 8.20 -3.88
C GLN A 155 -1.75 7.81 -2.83
N LEU A 156 -2.94 7.35 -3.26
CA LEU A 156 -3.91 6.67 -2.40
C LEU A 156 -3.81 5.16 -2.64
N LEU A 157 -3.33 4.41 -1.64
CA LEU A 157 -3.16 2.95 -1.65
C LEU A 157 -4.14 2.28 -0.68
N LEU A 158 -4.64 1.09 -1.03
CA LEU A 158 -5.50 0.24 -0.21
C LEU A 158 -4.82 -1.10 0.05
N THR A 159 -4.07 -1.20 1.15
CA THR A 159 -3.32 -2.42 1.51
C THR A 159 -3.79 -2.99 2.85
N PRO A 160 -3.95 -4.34 2.98
CA PRO A 160 -4.21 -4.98 4.26
C PRO A 160 -2.99 -4.96 5.20
N TYR A 161 -1.79 -4.64 4.68
CA TYR A 161 -0.52 -4.53 5.40
C TYR A 161 -0.13 -3.07 5.68
N LYS A 162 -1.09 -2.15 5.59
CA LYS A 162 -0.93 -0.71 5.86
C LYS A 162 -0.01 -0.36 7.03
N ILE A 163 -0.19 -1.01 8.18
CA ILE A 163 0.56 -0.65 9.39
C ILE A 163 2.05 -0.97 9.21
N GLU A 164 2.37 -2.07 8.55
CA GLU A 164 3.74 -2.45 8.23
C GLU A 164 4.33 -1.48 7.20
N LEU A 165 3.62 -1.25 6.09
CA LEU A 165 4.02 -0.28 5.06
C LEU A 165 4.39 1.08 5.67
N MET A 166 3.51 1.64 6.50
CA MET A 166 3.74 2.95 7.13
C MET A 166 4.95 2.95 8.06
N MET A 167 5.22 1.85 8.76
CA MET A 167 6.37 1.76 9.67
C MET A 167 7.69 1.52 8.94
N VAL A 168 7.66 0.76 7.84
CA VAL A 168 8.82 0.61 6.93
C VAL A 168 9.19 1.98 6.37
N LEU A 169 8.23 2.71 5.79
CA LEU A 169 8.45 4.06 5.26
C LEU A 169 8.94 5.03 6.34
N LYS A 170 8.33 5.01 7.54
CA LYS A 170 8.76 5.89 8.64
C LYS A 170 10.22 5.66 9.05
N ASN A 171 10.61 4.40 9.20
CA ASN A 171 11.98 4.06 9.59
C ASN A 171 12.96 4.40 8.47
N GLN A 172 12.63 4.03 7.23
CA GLN A 172 13.54 4.24 6.12
C GLN A 172 13.70 5.72 5.76
N TYR A 173 12.62 6.50 5.82
CA TYR A 173 12.69 7.95 5.70
C TYR A 173 13.69 8.53 6.71
N ARG A 174 13.57 8.16 7.99
CA ARG A 174 14.49 8.62 9.03
C ARG A 174 15.93 8.23 8.77
N ASN A 175 16.18 7.02 8.27
CA ASN A 175 17.52 6.57 7.93
C ASN A 175 18.14 7.42 6.80
N LEU A 176 17.34 7.80 5.80
CA LEU A 176 17.80 8.56 4.63
C LEU A 176 17.96 10.05 4.92
N THR A 177 17.05 10.64 5.70
CA THR A 177 16.97 12.11 5.87
C THR A 177 17.47 12.60 7.24
N ASN A 178 17.62 11.70 8.21
CA ASN A 178 17.79 12.02 9.64
C ASN A 178 16.62 12.80 10.25
N GLU A 179 15.46 12.83 9.59
CA GLU A 179 14.25 13.50 10.06
C GLU A 179 13.11 12.51 10.37
N GLU A 180 12.11 12.94 11.12
CA GLU A 180 10.94 12.10 11.42
C GLU A 180 9.85 12.31 10.36
N LEU A 181 9.46 11.24 9.66
CA LEU A 181 8.32 11.28 8.75
C LEU A 181 7.02 11.60 9.52
N GLU A 182 6.32 12.64 9.06
CA GLU A 182 5.02 13.04 9.58
C GLU A 182 3.94 12.01 9.21
N ILE A 183 3.15 11.61 10.21
CA ILE A 183 2.02 10.69 10.03
C ILE A 183 0.77 11.27 10.66
N ASP A 184 -0.17 11.65 9.81
CA ASP A 184 -1.43 12.27 10.16
C ASP A 184 -2.57 11.24 10.25
N PHE A 185 -3.46 11.46 11.22
CA PHE A 185 -4.65 10.64 11.44
C PHE A 185 -5.90 11.46 11.15
N LEU A 186 -6.40 11.41 9.92
CA LEU A 186 -7.48 12.28 9.41
C LEU A 186 -8.56 11.45 8.72
N ASN A 187 -9.83 11.71 9.08
CA ASN A 187 -10.98 11.05 8.45
C ASN A 187 -11.49 11.80 7.22
N SER A 188 -11.01 13.02 6.98
CA SER A 188 -11.30 13.84 5.82
C SER A 188 -9.99 14.50 5.43
N ILE A 189 -9.62 14.41 4.16
CA ILE A 189 -8.35 14.91 3.65
C ILE A 189 -8.49 15.29 2.19
N ASP A 190 -7.97 16.46 1.87
CA ASP A 190 -7.92 16.99 0.51
C ASP A 190 -6.48 16.89 -0.01
N PHE A 191 -6.31 16.50 -1.27
CA PHE A 191 -5.01 16.58 -1.94
C PHE A 191 -5.17 16.96 -3.42
N PRO A 192 -4.29 17.82 -3.95
CA PRO A 192 -4.36 18.21 -5.34
C PRO A 192 -3.93 17.05 -6.24
N VAL A 193 -4.65 16.88 -7.34
CA VAL A 193 -4.31 15.89 -8.38
C VAL A 193 -3.95 16.55 -9.70
N ASN A 194 -4.26 17.83 -9.90
CA ASN A 194 -3.64 18.67 -10.92
C ASN A 194 -3.89 20.13 -10.52
N GLU A 195 -3.48 21.07 -11.37
CA GLU A 195 -3.66 22.51 -11.16
C GLU A 195 -5.10 22.89 -10.82
N ASP A 196 -6.08 22.26 -11.47
CA ASP A 196 -7.49 22.63 -11.40
C ASP A 196 -8.34 21.66 -10.58
N THR A 197 -7.75 20.60 -10.01
CA THR A 197 -8.50 19.48 -9.41
C THR A 197 -7.94 19.05 -8.07
N ILE A 198 -8.83 18.95 -7.08
CA ILE A 198 -8.55 18.44 -5.74
C ILE A 198 -9.43 17.23 -5.48
N PHE A 199 -8.85 16.19 -4.87
CA PHE A 199 -9.60 15.08 -4.33
C PHE A 199 -9.81 15.23 -2.84
N GLU A 200 -11.07 15.10 -2.43
CA GLU A 200 -11.47 14.94 -1.04
C GLU A 200 -11.75 13.46 -0.77
N VAL A 201 -10.98 12.86 0.13
CA VAL A 201 -11.22 11.52 0.63
C VAL A 201 -11.84 11.61 2.02
N ASN A 202 -13.01 10.98 2.19
CA ASN A 202 -13.67 10.86 3.49
C ASN A 202 -13.79 9.40 3.93
N PHE A 203 -13.56 9.17 5.21
CA PHE A 203 -13.68 7.89 5.90
C PHE A 203 -14.75 7.98 6.98
N ILE A 204 -15.85 7.26 6.77
CA ILE A 204 -17.00 7.27 7.68
C ILE A 204 -17.19 5.86 8.23
N GLN A 205 -17.12 5.72 9.55
CA GLN A 205 -17.51 4.49 10.22
C GLN A 205 -19.02 4.29 10.05
N THR A 206 -19.42 3.18 9.45
CA THR A 206 -20.82 2.74 9.35
C THR A 206 -21.04 1.52 10.24
N LYS A 207 -22.29 1.04 10.29
CA LYS A 207 -22.64 -0.20 11.00
C LYS A 207 -21.96 -1.43 10.37
N ASP A 208 -21.82 -1.44 9.05
CA ASP A 208 -21.34 -2.59 8.28
C ASP A 208 -19.84 -2.52 7.93
N GLY A 209 -19.14 -1.47 8.36
CA GLY A 209 -17.71 -1.30 8.09
C GLY A 209 -17.29 0.16 8.01
N VAL A 210 -16.33 0.45 7.12
CA VAL A 210 -15.92 1.81 6.82
C VAL A 210 -16.34 2.12 5.39
N LYS A 211 -17.12 3.20 5.22
CA LYS A 211 -17.38 3.79 3.92
C LYS A 211 -16.26 4.78 3.60
N MET A 212 -15.57 4.55 2.49
CA MET A 212 -14.66 5.52 1.90
C MET A 212 -15.38 6.20 0.73
N THR A 213 -15.35 7.52 0.67
CA THR A 213 -15.84 8.28 -0.49
C THR A 213 -14.73 9.17 -1.02
N LEU A 214 -14.63 9.24 -2.35
CA LEU A 214 -13.71 10.10 -3.07
C LEU A 214 -14.55 11.11 -3.87
N PHE A 215 -14.37 12.41 -3.59
CA PHE A 215 -15.02 13.48 -4.34
C PHE A 215 -13.98 14.25 -5.13
N CYS A 216 -14.31 14.51 -6.40
CA CYS A 216 -13.55 15.41 -7.26
C CYS A 216 -14.09 16.83 -7.12
N LYS A 217 -13.23 17.77 -6.73
CA LYS A 217 -13.53 19.20 -6.61
C LYS A 217 -12.70 19.97 -7.63
N SER A 218 -13.27 21.05 -8.17
CA SER A 218 -12.46 22.07 -8.83
C SER A 218 -11.62 22.80 -7.78
N ALA A 219 -10.32 22.94 -8.03
CA ALA A 219 -9.49 23.91 -7.35
C ALA A 219 -10.02 25.29 -7.77
N GLY A 220 -10.82 25.91 -6.90
CA GLY A 220 -11.43 27.20 -7.22
C GLY A 220 -10.35 28.20 -7.65
N LYS A 221 -10.53 28.84 -8.82
CA LYS A 221 -9.70 29.96 -9.23
C LYS A 221 -9.91 31.08 -8.22
N SER A 222 -8.86 31.41 -7.46
CA SER A 222 -8.82 32.59 -6.57
C SER A 222 -8.94 33.87 -7.37
#